data_AF-A0AAX1MDC5-F1
#
_entry.id   AF-A0AAX1MDC5-F1
#
_cell.length_a   1.000
_cell.length_b   1.000
_cell.length_c   1.000
_cell.angle_alpha   90.00
_cell.angle_beta   90.00
_cell.angle_gamma   90.00
#
_symmetry.space_group_name_H-M   'P 1'
#
loop_
_entity.id
_entity.type
_entity.pdbx_description
1 polymer ?
#
loop_
_entity_poly.entity_id
_entity_poly.type
_entity_poly.pdbx_seq_one_letter_code
_entity_poly.pdbx_strand_id
1 'polypeptide(L)'
;MKKVLCLLSLCVLISGCANVQTTDANTTSMDHLATAGSLVCKSNELCPNVVVEWDKEQKEKLRLDVALTSTYEYYDIKSLSFSVDGKTFNYAPVGKTEQKYINRLIPKRSSNTFILPSVFLYELRGSKNVDLSIETDKGTIKRNVYSPTVQSSLFKNFTQLISTLPNSNSK
;
A
#
# COMPACT_ATOMS: atom_id res chain seq x y z
N MET A 1 17.91 9.92 78.91
CA MET A 1 19.02 10.42 78.06
C MET A 1 19.08 9.61 76.77
N LYS A 2 19.40 10.27 75.63
CA LYS A 2 19.52 9.79 74.22
C LYS A 2 18.19 9.79 73.44
N LYS A 3 17.87 10.87 72.72
CA LYS A 3 18.23 11.28 71.34
C LYS A 3 17.31 10.61 70.28
N VAL A 4 16.34 11.36 69.75
CA VAL A 4 16.35 11.97 68.39
C VAL A 4 16.05 10.96 67.28
N LEU A 5 14.89 11.07 66.60
CA LEU A 5 14.75 11.69 65.25
C LEU A 5 13.42 11.25 64.61
N CYS A 6 12.64 12.22 64.12
CA CYS A 6 11.55 12.02 63.18
C CYS A 6 12.03 11.30 61.92
N LEU A 7 11.18 10.50 61.27
CA LEU A 7 11.14 10.47 59.82
C LEU A 7 9.79 9.97 59.31
N LEU A 8 9.18 10.85 58.50
CA LEU A 8 8.01 10.61 57.67
C LEU A 8 8.23 9.39 56.78
N SER A 9 7.26 8.47 56.74
CA SER A 9 7.19 7.47 55.68
C SER A 9 5.84 7.54 54.99
N LEU A 10 5.83 8.38 53.97
CA LEU A 10 5.10 8.36 52.72
C LEU A 10 4.25 7.09 52.46
N CYS A 11 2.93 7.27 52.38
CA CYS A 11 2.02 6.29 51.80
C CYS A 11 2.26 6.22 50.28
N VAL A 12 2.95 5.20 49.81
CA VAL A 12 3.00 4.86 48.38
C VAL A 12 1.79 3.98 48.08
N LEU A 13 0.75 4.58 47.51
CA LEU A 13 -0.32 3.83 46.86
C LEU A 13 0.26 3.22 45.59
N ILE A 14 0.43 1.90 45.58
CA ILE A 14 0.82 1.15 44.39
C ILE A 14 -0.44 1.02 43.52
N SER A 15 -0.72 2.02 42.69
CA SER A 15 -1.63 1.85 41.56
C SER A 15 -0.90 1.03 40.49
N GLY A 16 -1.14 -0.28 40.48
CA GLY A 16 -0.71 -1.14 39.37
C GLY A 16 -1.52 -0.82 38.12
N CYS A 17 -1.10 0.19 37.35
CA CYS A 17 -1.45 0.26 35.94
C CYS A 17 -0.63 -0.83 35.24
N ALA A 18 -1.30 -1.89 34.78
CA ALA A 18 -0.72 -2.84 33.85
C ALA A 18 -0.43 -2.13 32.52
N ASN A 19 0.73 -1.49 32.42
CA ASN A 19 1.27 -1.03 31.15
C ASN A 19 1.96 -2.24 30.51
N VAL A 20 1.20 -3.00 29.73
CA VAL A 20 1.78 -3.99 28.81
C VAL A 20 2.43 -3.20 27.68
N GLN A 21 3.67 -2.78 27.92
CA GLN A 21 4.63 -2.44 26.86
C GLN A 21 5.31 -3.74 26.43
N THR A 22 4.65 -4.46 25.54
CA THR A 22 5.35 -5.43 24.68
C THR A 22 5.65 -4.75 23.35
N THR A 23 6.91 -4.33 23.27
CA THR A 23 7.79 -4.61 22.14
C THR A 23 7.44 -3.91 20.83
N ASP A 24 8.10 -2.77 20.63
CA ASP A 24 8.59 -2.35 19.32
C ASP A 24 9.34 -3.52 18.67
N ALA A 25 8.70 -4.13 17.69
CA ALA A 25 9.34 -4.98 16.70
C ALA A 25 8.70 -4.65 15.35
N ASN A 26 9.28 -3.67 14.66
CA ASN A 26 9.30 -3.53 13.21
C ASN A 26 8.21 -4.33 12.46
N THR A 27 6.96 -3.86 12.49
CA THR A 27 5.95 -4.28 11.51
C THR A 27 6.15 -3.48 10.23
N THR A 28 7.25 -3.77 9.55
CA THR A 28 7.45 -3.36 8.17
C THR A 28 6.35 -3.99 7.30
N SER A 29 5.65 -3.11 6.57
CA SER A 29 4.94 -3.32 5.28
C SER A 29 3.53 -3.94 5.19
N MET A 30 2.80 -4.26 6.28
CA MET A 30 1.49 -4.94 6.12
C MET A 30 0.23 -4.27 6.70
N ASP A 31 0.31 -3.35 7.66
CA ASP A 31 -0.90 -2.67 8.17
C ASP A 31 -1.50 -1.67 7.15
N HIS A 32 -0.72 -1.24 6.16
CA HIS A 32 -1.16 -0.38 5.05
C HIS A 32 -2.06 -1.09 4.01
N LEU A 33 -2.14 -2.43 4.02
CA LEU A 33 -3.05 -3.18 3.13
C LEU A 33 -4.53 -3.03 3.53
N ALA A 34 -4.82 -2.54 4.75
CA ALA A 34 -6.18 -2.21 5.17
C ALA A 34 -6.74 -0.97 4.44
N THR A 35 -5.89 -0.15 3.82
CA THR A 35 -6.23 1.01 2.97
C THR A 35 -5.95 0.73 1.49
N ALA A 36 -5.95 -0.54 1.13
CA ALA A 36 -5.89 -1.00 -0.24
C ALA A 36 -6.97 -0.37 -1.11
N GLY A 37 -6.55 0.24 -2.21
CA GLY A 37 -7.47 0.59 -3.27
C GLY A 37 -7.96 -0.69 -3.95
N SER A 38 -9.03 -1.31 -3.46
CA SER A 38 -9.74 -2.37 -4.18
C SER A 38 -10.11 -1.92 -5.60
N LEU A 39 -9.62 -2.67 -6.59
CA LEU A 39 -10.00 -2.52 -7.99
C LEU A 39 -11.42 -3.07 -8.18
N VAL A 40 -12.14 -2.55 -9.18
CA VAL A 40 -13.47 -3.10 -9.48
C VAL A 40 -13.28 -4.49 -10.11
N CYS A 41 -13.62 -5.52 -9.34
CA CYS A 41 -13.49 -6.91 -9.72
C CYS A 41 -14.85 -7.61 -9.70
N LYS A 42 -15.07 -8.51 -10.66
CA LYS A 42 -16.20 -9.44 -10.68
C LYS A 42 -16.03 -10.51 -9.60
N SER A 43 -17.13 -11.20 -9.30
CA SER A 43 -17.05 -12.40 -8.46
C SER A 43 -16.23 -13.49 -9.17
N ASN A 44 -15.45 -14.26 -8.39
CA ASN A 44 -14.62 -15.39 -8.85
C ASN A 44 -13.42 -15.05 -9.76
N GLU A 45 -13.01 -13.78 -9.87
CA GLU A 45 -11.73 -13.44 -10.50
C GLU A 45 -10.66 -13.06 -9.48
N LEU A 46 -9.39 -13.28 -9.82
CA LEU A 46 -8.26 -12.82 -9.01
C LEU A 46 -8.28 -11.29 -8.96
N CYS A 47 -8.58 -10.72 -7.80
CA CYS A 47 -8.65 -9.28 -7.62
C CYS A 47 -7.34 -8.76 -7.02
N PRO A 48 -6.55 -7.97 -7.78
CA PRO A 48 -5.34 -7.36 -7.24
C PRO A 48 -5.68 -6.32 -6.18
N ASN A 49 -4.88 -6.34 -5.13
CA ASN A 49 -4.85 -5.28 -4.14
C ASN A 49 -3.64 -4.39 -4.47
N VAL A 50 -3.87 -3.09 -4.65
CA VAL A 50 -2.82 -2.13 -4.99
C VAL A 50 -2.89 -0.95 -4.03
N VAL A 51 -1.75 -0.66 -3.41
CA VAL A 51 -1.55 0.52 -2.57
C VAL A 51 -0.58 1.44 -3.27
N VAL A 52 -0.85 2.74 -3.22
CA VAL A 52 0.04 3.79 -3.73
C VAL A 52 0.26 4.84 -2.65
N GLU A 53 1.52 5.19 -2.43
CA GLU A 53 1.94 6.25 -1.52
C GLU A 53 3.18 6.97 -2.05
N TRP A 54 3.50 8.13 -1.45
CA TRP A 54 4.81 8.75 -1.66
C TRP A 54 5.91 7.83 -1.12
N ASP A 55 6.98 7.66 -1.89
CA ASP A 55 8.13 6.90 -1.41
C ASP A 55 8.82 7.66 -0.26
N LYS A 56 8.97 6.99 0.89
CA LYS A 56 9.46 7.61 2.13
C LYS A 56 10.94 7.98 2.04
N GLU A 57 11.72 7.28 1.23
CA GLU A 57 13.15 7.52 1.03
C GLU A 57 13.37 8.53 -0.11
N GLN A 58 12.52 8.48 -1.14
CA GLN A 58 12.64 9.25 -2.37
C GLN A 58 11.39 10.09 -2.61
N LYS A 59 11.35 11.29 -2.01
CA LYS A 59 10.18 12.19 -1.98
C LYS A 59 9.57 12.54 -3.35
N GLU A 60 10.30 12.35 -4.45
CA GLU A 60 9.84 12.61 -5.82
C GLU A 60 9.37 11.35 -6.56
N LYS A 61 9.24 10.23 -5.86
CA LYS A 61 8.78 8.96 -6.41
C LYS A 61 7.58 8.44 -5.63
N LEU A 62 6.81 7.60 -6.30
CA LEU A 62 5.69 6.89 -5.74
C LEU A 62 6.08 5.45 -5.52
N ARG A 63 5.74 4.93 -4.35
CA ARG A 63 5.82 3.51 -4.05
C ARG A 63 4.46 2.88 -4.33
N LEU A 64 4.45 1.85 -5.16
CA LEU A 64 3.29 1.01 -5.41
C LEU A 64 3.54 -0.39 -4.88
N ASP A 65 2.72 -0.84 -3.94
CA ASP A 65 2.73 -2.21 -3.45
C ASP A 65 1.54 -2.98 -4.05
N VAL A 66 1.84 -4.09 -4.71
CA VAL A 66 0.86 -4.95 -5.38
C VAL A 66 0.80 -6.29 -4.67
N ALA A 67 -0.41 -6.76 -4.36
CA ALA A 67 -0.65 -8.08 -3.78
C ALA A 67 -1.75 -8.84 -4.55
N LEU A 68 -1.43 -10.07 -4.95
CA LEU A 68 -2.34 -11.04 -5.56
C LEU A 68 -2.62 -12.14 -4.53
N THR A 69 -3.87 -12.24 -4.07
CA THR A 69 -4.27 -13.27 -3.10
C THR A 69 -5.16 -14.31 -3.79
N SER A 70 -4.79 -15.59 -3.70
CA SER A 70 -5.44 -16.71 -4.38
C SER A 70 -5.59 -17.92 -3.47
N THR A 71 -6.63 -18.70 -3.71
CA THR A 71 -6.85 -19.96 -3.01
C THR A 71 -6.00 -21.10 -3.57
N TYR A 72 -5.62 -21.02 -4.84
CA TYR A 72 -5.06 -22.15 -5.58
C TYR A 72 -3.57 -21.99 -5.82
N GLU A 73 -3.09 -20.78 -6.11
CA GLU A 73 -1.79 -20.61 -6.74
C GLU A 73 -1.00 -19.41 -6.23
N TYR A 74 0.33 -19.52 -6.25
CA TYR A 74 1.22 -18.37 -6.24
C TYR A 74 1.43 -17.88 -7.67
N TYR A 75 1.77 -16.60 -7.81
CA TYR A 75 2.07 -15.92 -9.05
C TYR A 75 3.45 -15.32 -8.94
N ASP A 76 4.20 -15.29 -10.03
CA ASP A 76 5.37 -14.46 -10.18
C ASP A 76 4.97 -13.18 -10.92
N ILE A 77 5.04 -12.04 -10.22
CA ILE A 77 4.69 -10.71 -10.72
C ILE A 77 5.89 -10.13 -11.46
N LYS A 78 5.75 -9.96 -12.78
CA LYS A 78 6.86 -9.63 -13.68
C LYS A 78 6.92 -8.16 -14.08
N SER A 79 5.76 -7.52 -14.29
CA SER A 79 5.70 -6.14 -14.73
C SER A 79 4.37 -5.49 -14.35
N LEU A 80 4.37 -4.16 -14.29
CA LEU A 80 3.20 -3.32 -14.06
C LEU A 80 3.09 -2.28 -15.17
N SER A 81 1.92 -2.17 -15.79
CA SER A 81 1.68 -1.18 -16.84
C SER A 81 0.41 -0.40 -16.59
N PHE A 82 0.47 0.91 -16.83
CA PHE A 82 -0.71 1.77 -16.90
C PHE A 82 -0.95 2.18 -18.36
N SER A 83 -2.20 2.09 -18.81
CA SER A 83 -2.66 2.72 -20.05
C SER A 83 -3.52 3.92 -19.68
N VAL A 84 -3.06 5.13 -20.01
CA VAL A 84 -3.76 6.38 -19.74
C VAL A 84 -4.11 7.01 -21.08
N ASP A 85 -5.40 7.06 -21.40
CA ASP A 85 -5.92 7.60 -22.67
C ASP A 85 -5.18 7.08 -23.93
N GLY A 86 -4.77 5.81 -23.90
CA GLY A 86 -4.06 5.14 -25.01
C GLY A 86 -2.53 5.20 -24.93
N LYS A 87 -1.95 5.98 -24.02
CA LYS A 87 -0.49 6.02 -23.75
C LYS A 87 -0.12 5.01 -22.68
N THR A 88 0.89 4.20 -22.95
CA THR A 88 1.34 3.13 -22.04
C THR A 88 2.58 3.52 -21.24
N PHE A 89 2.56 3.25 -19.93
CA PHE A 89 3.66 3.45 -18.99
C PHE A 89 3.99 2.11 -18.34
N ASN A 90 5.23 1.64 -18.49
CA ASN A 90 5.66 0.33 -18.03
C ASN A 90 6.67 0.45 -16.89
N TYR A 91 6.55 -0.39 -15.87
CA TYR A 91 7.38 -0.40 -14.69
C TYR A 91 7.82 -1.83 -14.36
N ALA A 92 9.12 -1.97 -14.08
CA ALA A 92 9.71 -3.21 -13.58
C ALA A 92 9.58 -3.26 -12.04
N PRO A 93 9.47 -4.46 -11.45
CA PRO A 93 9.46 -4.61 -10.01
C PRO A 93 10.82 -4.26 -9.40
N VAL A 94 10.82 -3.81 -8.15
CA VAL A 94 12.03 -3.52 -7.37
C VAL A 94 12.82 -4.78 -7.06
N GLY A 95 12.12 -5.91 -6.89
CA GLY A 95 12.74 -7.18 -6.53
C GLY A 95 11.97 -8.39 -7.05
N LYS A 96 12.38 -9.56 -6.57
CA LYS A 96 11.67 -10.82 -6.83
C LYS A 96 10.31 -10.81 -6.13
N THR A 97 9.35 -11.49 -6.72
CA THR A 97 8.03 -11.66 -6.12
C THR A 97 8.13 -12.40 -4.79
N GLU A 98 7.59 -11.80 -3.75
CA GLU A 98 7.47 -12.43 -2.44
C GLU A 98 6.25 -13.34 -2.40
N GLN A 99 6.40 -14.54 -1.85
CA GLN A 99 5.32 -15.51 -1.72
C GLN A 99 5.11 -15.85 -0.25
N LYS A 100 3.88 -15.71 0.22
CA LYS A 100 3.52 -15.91 1.62
C LYS A 100 2.26 -16.74 1.78
N TYR A 101 2.31 -17.70 2.69
CA TYR A 101 1.11 -18.37 3.16
C TYR A 101 0.34 -17.48 4.14
N ILE A 102 -0.95 -17.25 3.90
CA ILE A 102 -1.79 -16.37 4.73
C ILE A 102 -2.65 -17.17 5.72
N ASN A 103 -3.58 -17.99 5.22
CA ASN A 103 -4.47 -18.82 6.06
C ASN A 103 -5.12 -19.96 5.26
N ARG A 104 -5.94 -20.80 5.90
CA ARG A 104 -6.54 -21.96 5.24
C ARG A 104 -7.56 -21.63 4.13
N LEU A 105 -8.22 -20.47 4.18
CA LEU A 105 -9.30 -20.10 3.25
C LEU A 105 -8.77 -19.44 1.97
N ILE A 106 -7.76 -18.58 2.11
CA ILE A 106 -7.09 -17.91 0.99
C ILE A 106 -5.57 -18.02 1.22
N PRO A 107 -5.01 -19.23 1.04
CA PRO A 107 -3.66 -19.56 1.49
C PRO A 107 -2.55 -18.78 0.83
N LYS A 108 -2.67 -18.36 -0.42
CA LYS A 108 -1.50 -17.93 -1.19
C LYS A 108 -1.57 -16.44 -1.46
N ARG A 109 -0.54 -15.70 -1.02
CA ARG A 109 -0.32 -14.31 -1.41
C ARG A 109 0.99 -14.19 -2.16
N SER A 110 0.95 -13.49 -3.28
CA SER A 110 2.13 -13.08 -4.03
C SER A 110 2.19 -11.55 -4.04
N SER A 111 3.32 -10.95 -3.69
CA SER A 111 3.45 -9.49 -3.60
C SER A 111 4.75 -8.98 -4.21
N ASN A 112 4.69 -7.76 -4.74
CA ASN A 112 5.86 -7.07 -5.25
C ASN A 112 5.67 -5.55 -5.14
N THR A 113 6.78 -4.82 -5.20
CA THR A 113 6.85 -3.38 -5.11
C THR A 113 7.33 -2.78 -6.42
N PHE A 114 6.78 -1.63 -6.78
CA PHE A 114 7.15 -0.84 -7.95
C PHE A 114 7.44 0.59 -7.52
N ILE A 115 8.37 1.23 -8.22
CA ILE A 115 8.70 2.64 -8.02
C ILE A 115 8.37 3.40 -9.29
N LEU A 116 7.47 4.38 -9.17
CA LEU A 116 7.00 5.21 -10.27
C LEU A 116 7.53 6.63 -10.07
N PRO A 117 7.88 7.36 -11.15
CA PRO A 117 8.25 8.75 -11.01
C PRO A 117 7.00 9.61 -10.71
N SER A 118 7.13 10.62 -9.85
CA SER A 118 6.01 11.52 -9.51
C SER A 118 5.38 12.21 -10.71
N VAL A 119 6.13 12.40 -11.80
CA VAL A 119 5.60 12.97 -13.04
C VAL A 119 4.44 12.18 -13.63
N PHE A 120 4.31 10.89 -13.30
CA PHE A 120 3.18 10.06 -13.68
C PHE A 120 1.83 10.60 -13.15
N LEU A 121 1.82 11.28 -12.00
CA LEU A 121 0.62 11.90 -11.46
C LEU A 121 0.06 13.01 -12.38
N TYR A 122 0.90 13.67 -13.17
CA TYR A 122 0.43 14.66 -14.15
C TYR A 122 -0.27 13.99 -15.34
N GLU A 123 0.13 12.78 -15.72
CA GLU A 123 -0.54 12.02 -16.79
C GLU A 123 -1.95 11.59 -16.36
N LEU A 124 -2.13 11.29 -15.07
CA LEU A 124 -3.44 10.98 -14.49
C LEU A 124 -4.33 12.22 -14.32
N ARG A 125 -3.75 13.43 -14.29
CA ARG A 125 -4.52 14.66 -14.07
C ARG A 125 -5.36 14.96 -15.31
N GLY A 126 -6.68 14.80 -15.17
CA GLY A 126 -7.62 15.03 -16.26
C GLY A 126 -7.73 13.88 -17.27
N SER A 127 -7.12 12.72 -16.97
CA SER A 127 -7.26 11.53 -17.80
C SER A 127 -8.73 11.10 -17.90
N LYS A 128 -9.16 10.55 -19.04
CA LYS A 128 -10.53 10.06 -19.23
C LYS A 128 -10.66 8.56 -18.98
N ASN A 129 -9.63 7.80 -19.33
CA ASN A 129 -9.56 6.35 -19.15
C ASN A 129 -8.20 5.95 -18.62
N VAL A 130 -8.20 5.13 -17.57
CA VAL A 130 -7.00 4.56 -16.97
C VAL A 130 -7.22 3.07 -16.76
N ASP A 131 -6.35 2.26 -17.34
CA ASP A 131 -6.31 0.82 -17.14
C ASP A 131 -4.98 0.40 -16.52
N LEU A 132 -5.03 -0.60 -15.65
CA LEU A 132 -3.87 -1.27 -15.05
C LEU A 132 -3.73 -2.67 -15.65
N SER A 133 -2.50 -3.03 -16.01
CA SER A 133 -2.12 -4.39 -16.37
C SER A 133 -1.01 -4.88 -15.45
N ILE A 134 -1.17 -6.06 -14.88
CA ILE A 134 -0.15 -6.76 -14.09
C ILE A 134 0.21 -8.02 -14.86
N GLU A 135 1.46 -8.10 -15.32
CA GLU A 135 1.95 -9.29 -16.01
C GLU A 135 2.46 -10.31 -14.99
N THR A 136 2.06 -11.57 -15.17
CA THR A 136 2.52 -12.67 -14.34
C THR A 136 3.01 -13.84 -15.18
N ASP A 137 3.62 -14.85 -14.55
CA ASP A 137 3.90 -16.14 -15.16
C ASP A 137 2.64 -16.90 -15.65
N LYS A 138 1.44 -16.47 -15.23
CA LYS A 138 0.16 -17.13 -15.53
C LYS A 138 -0.77 -16.27 -16.37
N GLY A 139 -0.20 -15.28 -17.04
CA GLY A 139 -0.92 -14.35 -17.90
C GLY A 139 -1.08 -12.97 -17.27
N THR A 140 -1.73 -12.09 -18.02
CA THR A 140 -1.91 -10.69 -17.67
C THR A 140 -3.25 -10.46 -16.98
N ILE A 141 -3.23 -9.81 -15.83
CA ILE A 141 -4.42 -9.36 -15.12
C ILE A 141 -4.68 -7.91 -15.53
N LYS A 142 -5.84 -7.61 -16.12
CA LYS A 142 -6.23 -6.26 -16.56
C LYS A 142 -7.39 -5.72 -15.74
N ARG A 143 -7.31 -4.47 -15.31
CA ARG A 143 -8.33 -3.82 -14.48
C ARG A 143 -8.54 -2.37 -14.92
N ASN A 144 -9.80 -1.96 -15.09
CA ASN A 144 -10.11 -0.56 -15.25
C ASN A 144 -9.95 0.15 -13.90
N VAL A 145 -9.08 1.16 -13.89
CA VAL A 145 -8.78 1.99 -12.72
C VAL A 145 -9.71 3.20 -12.72
N TYR A 146 -9.94 3.79 -13.89
CA TYR A 146 -10.81 4.94 -14.08
C TYR A 146 -11.44 4.97 -15.48
N SER A 147 -12.71 5.35 -15.54
CA SER A 147 -13.46 5.76 -16.73
C SER A 147 -14.67 6.61 -16.28
N PRO A 148 -15.44 7.25 -17.19
CA PRO A 148 -16.61 8.05 -16.79
C PRO A 148 -17.68 7.28 -16.00
N THR A 149 -17.70 5.95 -16.10
CA THR A 149 -18.66 5.08 -15.40
C THR A 149 -18.05 4.27 -14.26
N VAL A 150 -16.72 4.28 -14.13
CA VAL A 150 -15.99 3.47 -13.14
C VAL A 150 -14.91 4.30 -12.46
N GLN A 151 -14.94 4.36 -11.13
CA GLN A 151 -13.86 4.96 -10.37
C GLN A 151 -13.41 4.01 -9.26
N SER A 152 -12.28 3.34 -9.49
CA SER A 152 -11.68 2.45 -8.49
C SER A 152 -11.18 3.25 -7.27
N SER A 153 -11.02 2.56 -6.15
CA SER A 153 -10.40 3.17 -4.97
C SER A 153 -8.91 3.43 -5.16
N LEU A 154 -8.22 2.66 -6.03
CA LEU A 154 -6.86 2.98 -6.47
C LEU A 154 -6.78 4.37 -7.12
N PHE A 155 -7.74 4.71 -8.01
CA PHE A 155 -7.77 6.04 -8.63
C PHE A 155 -8.03 7.16 -7.62
N LYS A 156 -8.87 6.90 -6.60
CA LYS A 156 -9.08 7.85 -5.50
C LYS A 156 -7.80 8.12 -4.74
N ASN A 157 -6.99 7.09 -4.45
CA ASN A 157 -5.69 7.25 -3.79
C ASN A 157 -4.72 8.08 -4.66
N PHE A 158 -4.69 7.85 -5.97
CA PHE A 158 -3.93 8.71 -6.89
C PHE A 158 -4.43 10.16 -6.87
N THR A 159 -5.74 10.41 -6.84
CA THR A 159 -6.29 11.76 -6.80
C THR A 159 -5.89 12.50 -5.51
N GLN A 160 -5.82 11.79 -4.38
CA GLN A 160 -5.32 12.36 -3.13
C GLN A 160 -3.86 12.81 -3.28
N LEU A 161 -2.99 11.97 -3.86
CA LEU A 161 -1.60 12.33 -4.12
C LEU A 161 -1.48 13.49 -5.11
N ILE A 162 -2.30 13.53 -6.17
CA ILE A 162 -2.33 14.64 -7.14
C ILE A 162 -2.67 15.96 -6.45
N SER A 163 -3.55 15.96 -5.44
CA SER A 163 -3.92 17.17 -4.69
C SER A 163 -2.78 17.74 -3.84
N THR A 164 -1.76 16.93 -3.54
CA THR A 164 -0.56 17.36 -2.81
C THR A 164 0.53 17.94 -3.71
N LEU A 165 0.39 17.81 -5.04
CA LEU A 165 1.34 18.40 -5.97
C LEU A 165 1.23 19.93 -5.97
N PRO A 166 2.36 20.65 -6.09
CA PRO A 166 2.31 22.09 -6.30
C PRO A 166 1.51 22.38 -7.58
N ASN A 167 0.57 23.32 -7.48
CA ASN A 167 -0.13 23.83 -8.65
C ASN A 167 0.92 24.44 -9.59
N SER A 168 0.95 24.03 -10.86
CA SER A 168 1.89 24.58 -11.85
C SER A 168 1.57 26.03 -12.23
N ASN A 169 0.74 26.75 -11.45
CA ASN A 169 0.39 28.16 -11.65
C ASN A 169 1.29 29.08 -10.81
N SER A 170 2.55 28.71 -10.63
CA SER A 170 3.56 29.54 -9.95
C SER A 170 4.87 29.57 -10.75
N LYS A 171 4.81 30.08 -11.98
CA LYS A 171 5.70 31.15 -12.48
C LYS A 171 5.33 31.56 -13.90
#